data_AF-R5EDM5-F1
#
_entry.id   AF-R5EDM5-F1
#
_cell.length_a   1.000
_cell.length_b   1.000
_cell.length_c   1.000
_cell.angle_alpha   90.00
_cell.angle_beta   90.00
_cell.angle_gamma   90.00
#
_symmetry.space_group_name_H-M   'P 1'
#
loop_
_entity.id
_entity.type
_entity.pdbx_description
1 polymer ?
#
loop_
_entity_poly.entity_id
_entity_poly.type
_entity_poly.pdbx_seq_one_letter_code
_entity_poly.pdbx_strand_id
1 'polypeptide(L)'
;MFTGIVEAVGTLKALKKHGHGYEILVETPDSFKLKERVKLGDSIANNGVCLTVTAMSGNAFYADVSSETVKCTCLGSYSSGHKINLELACTPSTHLGGHVVQGHVDGIGTVISKHTLDEAYDIWIKAPNELLRYIAPKGSIAVDGVSLTVNEIKGDCFRLTLIPHTQSNVNFENFNEGNKVNLECDVLARYLERLFTAGAGSINAGTQSLAKDGAMKGHTTNSKQNNLSNSKSYKSSAITMSALLMNGFK
;
A
#
# COMPACT_ATOMS: atom_id res chain seq x y z
N MET A 1 1.17 3.81 -13.36
CA MET A 1 0.10 4.24 -12.44
C MET A 1 -1.22 3.77 -13.01
N PHE A 2 -2.12 3.40 -12.12
CA PHE A 2 -3.40 2.74 -12.34
C PHE A 2 -4.44 3.34 -11.38
N THR A 3 -5.69 2.93 -11.51
CA THR A 3 -6.81 3.39 -10.68
C THR A 3 -7.34 2.31 -9.74
N GLY A 4 -6.95 1.06 -9.98
CA GLY A 4 -7.51 -0.12 -9.33
C GLY A 4 -8.91 -0.49 -9.82
N ILE A 5 -9.31 0.01 -11.00
CA ILE A 5 -10.55 -0.38 -11.66
C ILE A 5 -10.19 -1.42 -12.72
N VAL A 6 -10.41 -2.68 -12.38
CA VAL A 6 -10.12 -3.82 -13.26
C VAL A 6 -10.94 -3.71 -14.54
N GLU A 7 -10.27 -3.85 -15.68
CA GLU A 7 -10.89 -3.76 -17.01
C GLU A 7 -11.24 -5.12 -17.60
N ALA A 8 -10.50 -6.16 -17.23
CA ALA A 8 -10.72 -7.52 -17.69
C ALA A 8 -10.10 -8.56 -16.76
N VAL A 9 -10.57 -9.79 -16.87
CA VAL A 9 -9.92 -10.96 -16.25
C VAL A 9 -9.26 -11.81 -17.34
N GLY A 10 -7.94 -11.77 -17.38
CA GLY A 10 -7.11 -12.62 -18.23
C GLY A 10 -6.83 -13.99 -17.62
N THR A 11 -6.07 -14.80 -18.35
CA THR A 11 -5.63 -16.13 -17.92
C THR A 11 -4.12 -16.27 -18.10
N LEU A 12 -3.41 -16.65 -17.03
CA LEU A 12 -2.01 -17.03 -17.11
C LEU A 12 -1.88 -18.32 -17.92
N LYS A 13 -1.20 -18.28 -19.06
CA LYS A 13 -0.98 -19.46 -19.92
C LYS A 13 0.34 -20.15 -19.64
N ALA A 14 1.36 -19.38 -19.26
CA ALA A 14 2.67 -19.92 -18.92
C ALA A 14 3.38 -19.00 -17.93
N LEU A 15 4.20 -19.63 -17.09
CA LEU A 15 5.15 -18.98 -16.20
C LEU A 15 6.45 -19.79 -16.33
N LYS A 16 7.43 -19.23 -17.04
CA LYS A 16 8.69 -19.91 -17.36
C LYS A 16 9.82 -19.21 -16.65
N LYS A 17 10.68 -19.96 -15.98
CA LYS A 17 11.85 -19.38 -15.33
C LYS A 17 12.75 -18.73 -16.39
N HIS A 18 13.11 -17.47 -16.17
CA HIS A 18 13.96 -16.69 -17.07
C HIS A 18 14.97 -15.88 -16.23
N GLY A 19 16.25 -16.26 -16.30
CA GLY A 19 17.28 -15.71 -15.43
C GLY A 19 16.96 -15.89 -13.94
N HIS A 20 16.97 -14.79 -13.18
CA HIS A 20 16.61 -14.76 -11.76
C HIS A 20 15.10 -14.57 -11.51
N GLY A 21 14.30 -14.44 -12.57
CA GLY A 21 12.87 -14.17 -12.51
C GLY A 21 12.05 -15.16 -13.34
N TYR A 22 10.94 -14.68 -13.88
CA TYR A 22 10.08 -15.43 -14.80
C TYR A 22 9.72 -14.59 -16.00
N GLU A 23 9.52 -15.24 -17.14
CA GLU A 23 8.71 -14.74 -18.23
C GLU A 23 7.30 -15.31 -18.05
N ILE A 24 6.29 -14.45 -18.11
CA ILE A 24 4.89 -14.87 -18.09
C ILE A 24 4.24 -14.65 -19.45
N LEU A 25 3.27 -15.50 -19.78
CA LEU A 25 2.37 -15.32 -20.92
C LEU A 25 0.94 -15.21 -20.39
N VAL A 26 0.29 -14.08 -20.65
CA VAL A 26 -1.07 -13.80 -20.20
C VAL A 26 -1.98 -13.63 -21.41
N GLU A 27 -3.01 -14.47 -21.50
CA GLU A 27 -4.08 -14.33 -22.48
C GLU A 27 -5.15 -13.36 -21.95
N THR A 28 -5.59 -12.46 -22.81
CA THR A 28 -6.62 -11.45 -22.53
C THR A 28 -7.91 -11.79 -23.29
N PRO A 29 -9.09 -11.46 -22.75
CA PRO A 29 -10.33 -11.58 -23.50
C PRO A 29 -10.41 -10.55 -24.62
N ASP A 30 -11.20 -10.82 -25.66
CA ASP A 30 -11.37 -9.93 -26.81
C ASP A 30 -11.85 -8.52 -26.42
N SER A 31 -12.68 -8.44 -25.37
CA SER A 31 -13.17 -7.17 -24.80
C SER A 31 -12.06 -6.26 -24.29
N PHE A 32 -10.89 -6.81 -23.93
CA PHE A 32 -9.74 -6.03 -23.47
C PHE A 32 -9.07 -5.27 -24.62
N LYS A 33 -9.26 -5.72 -25.87
CA LYS A 33 -8.75 -5.09 -27.10
C LYS A 33 -7.24 -4.82 -27.09
N LEU A 34 -6.48 -5.83 -26.66
CA LEU A 34 -5.02 -5.75 -26.47
C LEU A 34 -4.30 -5.06 -27.64
N LYS A 35 -4.52 -5.53 -28.87
CA LYS A 35 -3.83 -5.03 -30.07
C LYS A 35 -4.13 -3.57 -30.42
N GLU A 36 -5.31 -3.08 -30.04
CA GLU A 36 -5.75 -1.71 -30.34
C GLU A 36 -5.22 -0.71 -29.30
N ARG A 37 -5.00 -1.19 -28.07
CA ARG A 37 -4.78 -0.33 -26.90
C ARG A 37 -3.38 -0.39 -26.32
N VAL A 38 -2.58 -1.39 -26.68
CA VAL A 38 -1.29 -1.69 -26.05
C VAL A 38 -0.17 -1.79 -27.09
N LYS A 39 0.99 -1.24 -26.73
CA LYS A 39 2.24 -1.31 -27.48
C LYS A 39 3.33 -2.03 -26.67
N LEU A 40 4.38 -2.48 -27.36
CA LEU A 40 5.58 -2.97 -26.67
C LEU A 40 6.15 -1.87 -25.77
N GLY A 41 6.50 -2.21 -24.54
CA GLY A 41 6.96 -1.27 -23.52
C GLY A 41 5.85 -0.65 -22.67
N ASP A 42 4.57 -0.83 -23.01
CA ASP A 42 3.48 -0.36 -22.15
C ASP A 42 3.39 -1.18 -20.87
N SER A 43 2.80 -0.57 -19.83
CA SER A 43 2.61 -1.20 -18.52
C SER A 43 1.16 -1.67 -18.34
N ILE A 44 1.01 -2.91 -17.86
CA ILE A 44 -0.28 -3.52 -17.51
C ILE A 44 -0.19 -4.02 -16.07
N ALA A 45 -1.17 -3.69 -15.24
CA ALA A 45 -1.30 -4.26 -13.90
C ALA A 45 -1.85 -5.69 -14.01
N ASN A 46 -1.17 -6.64 -13.37
CA ASN A 46 -1.51 -8.06 -13.35
C ASN A 46 -1.75 -8.47 -11.90
N ASN A 47 -3.01 -8.62 -11.48
CA ASN A 47 -3.38 -8.73 -10.05
C ASN A 47 -2.71 -7.63 -9.21
N GLY A 48 -2.69 -6.39 -9.72
CA GLY A 48 -2.05 -5.25 -9.06
C GLY A 48 -0.52 -5.18 -9.23
N VAL A 49 0.11 -6.10 -9.95
CA VAL A 49 1.55 -6.02 -10.23
C VAL A 49 1.79 -5.32 -11.56
N CYS A 50 2.45 -4.17 -11.54
CA CYS A 50 2.86 -3.46 -12.75
C CYS A 50 3.91 -4.27 -13.52
N LEU A 51 3.58 -4.72 -14.73
CA LEU A 51 4.51 -5.43 -15.60
C LEU A 51 4.56 -4.78 -16.99
N THR A 52 5.76 -4.77 -17.57
CA THR A 52 6.01 -4.21 -18.90
C THR A 52 5.80 -5.27 -19.98
N VAL A 53 5.05 -4.92 -21.03
CA VAL A 53 4.82 -5.80 -22.17
C VAL A 53 6.10 -5.93 -23.01
N THR A 54 6.66 -7.13 -23.08
CA THR A 54 7.91 -7.43 -23.80
C THR A 54 7.66 -8.03 -25.18
N ALA A 55 6.55 -8.75 -25.37
CA ALA A 55 6.10 -9.25 -26.65
C ALA A 55 4.57 -9.42 -26.66
N MET A 56 3.98 -9.52 -27.86
CA MET A 56 2.55 -9.81 -28.03
C MET A 56 2.34 -10.85 -29.11
N SER A 57 1.37 -11.75 -28.91
CA SER A 57 0.99 -12.78 -29.87
C SER A 57 -0.51 -13.05 -29.77
N GLY A 58 -1.25 -12.78 -30.85
CA GLY A 58 -2.71 -12.88 -30.81
C GLY A 58 -3.30 -11.94 -29.76
N ASN A 59 -4.14 -12.47 -28.88
CA ASN A 59 -4.72 -11.74 -27.74
C ASN A 59 -3.97 -12.00 -26.42
N ALA A 60 -2.70 -12.39 -26.52
CA ALA A 60 -1.84 -12.61 -25.37
C ALA A 60 -0.61 -11.71 -25.41
N PHE A 61 -0.07 -11.39 -24.23
CA PHE A 61 1.17 -10.64 -24.08
C PHE A 61 2.15 -11.38 -23.17
N TYR A 62 3.43 -11.09 -23.37
CA TYR A 62 4.53 -11.54 -22.54
C TYR A 62 5.01 -10.39 -21.65
N ALA A 63 5.47 -10.74 -20.46
CA ALA A 63 6.12 -9.80 -19.56
C ALA A 63 7.18 -10.50 -18.71
N ASP A 64 8.23 -9.77 -18.35
CA ASP A 64 9.26 -10.23 -17.44
C ASP A 64 8.90 -9.86 -15.99
N VAL A 65 9.11 -10.80 -15.09
CA VAL A 65 8.86 -10.69 -13.66
C VAL A 65 10.18 -10.79 -12.92
N SER A 66 10.57 -9.72 -12.24
CA SER A 66 11.83 -9.66 -11.51
C SER A 66 11.86 -10.61 -10.31
N SER A 67 13.06 -10.96 -9.84
CA SER A 67 13.22 -11.77 -8.62
C SER A 67 12.59 -11.12 -7.37
N GLU A 68 12.57 -9.78 -7.32
CA GLU A 68 11.97 -9.03 -6.21
C GLU A 68 10.45 -9.15 -6.26
N THR A 69 9.86 -8.95 -7.44
CA THR A 69 8.43 -9.11 -7.68
C THR A 69 7.96 -10.52 -7.31
N VAL A 70 8.74 -11.56 -7.62
CA VAL A 70 8.43 -12.95 -7.23
C VAL A 70 8.35 -13.12 -5.72
N LYS A 71 9.22 -12.45 -4.96
CA LYS A 71 9.26 -12.56 -3.49
C LYS A 71 8.11 -11.82 -2.82
N CYS A 72 7.74 -10.67 -3.36
CA CYS A 72 6.79 -9.76 -2.74
C CYS A 72 5.33 -9.99 -3.19
N THR A 73 5.09 -10.85 -4.19
CA THR A 73 3.78 -11.05 -4.80
C THR A 73 3.42 -12.52 -4.94
N CYS A 74 2.13 -12.79 -5.14
CA CYS A 74 1.62 -14.12 -5.39
C CYS A 74 2.04 -14.71 -6.75
N LEU A 75 2.60 -13.91 -7.69
CA LEU A 75 2.92 -14.33 -9.06
C LEU A 75 3.79 -15.59 -9.11
N GLY A 76 4.78 -15.70 -8.22
CA GLY A 76 5.67 -16.85 -8.17
C GLY A 76 5.00 -18.17 -7.78
N SER A 77 3.78 -18.10 -7.24
CA SER A 77 2.98 -19.27 -6.83
C SER A 77 1.88 -19.64 -7.82
N TYR A 78 1.64 -18.81 -8.85
CA TYR A 78 0.60 -19.07 -9.82
C TYR A 78 0.99 -20.19 -10.78
N SER A 79 -0.02 -20.93 -11.21
CA SER A 79 0.08 -21.96 -12.24
C SER A 79 -0.66 -21.54 -13.52
N SER A 80 -0.37 -22.22 -14.62
CA SER A 80 -1.19 -22.10 -15.83
C SER A 80 -2.67 -22.30 -15.51
N GLY A 81 -3.53 -21.46 -16.10
CA GLY A 81 -4.97 -21.40 -15.84
C GLY A 81 -5.37 -20.37 -14.77
N HIS A 82 -4.43 -19.83 -13.99
CA HIS A 82 -4.74 -18.83 -12.97
C HIS A 82 -5.36 -17.57 -13.59
N LYS A 83 -6.39 -17.03 -12.93
CA LYS A 83 -7.12 -15.83 -13.37
C LYS A 83 -6.41 -14.56 -12.89
N ILE A 84 -6.23 -13.62 -13.81
CA ILE A 84 -5.47 -12.38 -13.57
C ILE A 84 -6.37 -11.19 -13.86
N ASN A 85 -6.59 -10.33 -12.86
CA ASN A 85 -7.13 -8.99 -13.05
C ASN A 85 -6.16 -8.15 -13.87
N LEU A 86 -6.67 -7.52 -14.92
CA LEU A 86 -5.92 -6.69 -15.85
C LEU A 86 -6.45 -5.25 -15.84
N GLU A 87 -5.52 -4.30 -15.75
CA GLU A 87 -5.80 -2.87 -15.89
C GLU A 87 -4.67 -2.22 -16.70
N LEU A 88 -5.00 -1.34 -17.64
CA LEU A 88 -4.00 -0.59 -18.39
C LEU A 88 -3.52 0.62 -17.57
N ALA A 89 -2.26 1.01 -17.80
CA ALA A 89 -1.73 2.22 -17.20
C ALA A 89 -2.57 3.45 -17.62
N CYS A 90 -2.80 4.37 -16.68
CA CYS A 90 -3.59 5.56 -16.92
C CYS A 90 -2.96 6.46 -17.98
N THR A 91 -3.81 7.07 -18.80
CA THR A 91 -3.47 8.22 -19.64
C THR A 91 -3.94 9.51 -18.96
N PRO A 92 -3.55 10.71 -19.45
CA PRO A 92 -4.09 11.97 -18.94
C PRO A 92 -5.62 12.10 -19.02
N SER A 93 -6.28 11.29 -19.84
CA SER A 93 -7.74 11.28 -20.00
C SER A 93 -8.44 10.17 -19.20
N THR A 94 -7.70 9.32 -18.48
CA THR A 94 -8.29 8.25 -17.67
C THR A 94 -9.05 8.85 -16.49
N HIS A 95 -10.30 8.41 -16.29
CA HIS A 95 -11.07 8.75 -15.09
C HIS A 95 -10.49 7.98 -13.90
N LEU A 96 -10.12 8.68 -12.84
CA LEU A 96 -9.65 8.07 -11.59
C LEU A 96 -10.85 7.58 -10.76
N GLY A 97 -11.47 6.49 -11.19
CA GLY A 97 -12.68 5.94 -10.56
C GLY A 97 -12.44 5.20 -9.23
N GLY A 98 -11.20 4.77 -8.99
CA GLY A 98 -10.77 4.20 -7.70
C GLY A 98 -9.86 5.17 -6.95
N HIS A 99 -8.64 4.72 -6.62
CA HIS A 99 -7.60 5.55 -6.01
C HIS A 99 -6.29 5.41 -6.79
N VAL A 100 -5.25 6.15 -6.42
CA VAL A 100 -3.95 6.05 -7.10
C VAL A 100 -3.29 4.73 -6.72
N VAL A 101 -3.23 3.82 -7.69
CA VAL A 101 -2.53 2.54 -7.59
C VAL A 101 -1.25 2.64 -8.42
N GLN A 102 -0.11 2.33 -7.80
CA GLN A 102 1.20 2.33 -8.47
C GLN A 102 1.41 1.04 -9.26
N GLY A 103 0.84 -0.07 -8.79
CA GLY A 103 1.13 -1.41 -9.24
C GLY A 103 2.39 -1.98 -8.57
N HIS A 104 2.70 -1.48 -7.37
CA HIS A 104 3.88 -1.81 -6.57
C HIS A 104 3.41 -2.49 -5.28
N VAL A 105 3.08 -3.77 -5.40
CA VAL A 105 2.57 -4.60 -4.30
C VAL A 105 3.55 -4.57 -3.12
N ASP A 106 3.01 -4.25 -1.94
CA ASP A 106 3.75 -4.14 -0.68
C ASP A 106 3.92 -5.50 0.00
N GLY A 107 2.99 -6.43 -0.22
CA GLY A 107 3.05 -7.75 0.36
C GLY A 107 1.86 -8.62 0.02
N ILE A 108 1.78 -9.77 0.70
CA ILE A 108 0.78 -10.81 0.44
C ILE A 108 -0.14 -10.93 1.64
N GLY A 109 -1.44 -10.75 1.39
CA GLY A 109 -2.51 -11.02 2.35
C GLY A 109 -3.03 -12.46 2.22
N THR A 110 -3.75 -12.91 3.24
CA THR A 110 -4.48 -14.18 3.21
C THR A 110 -5.95 -13.92 3.50
N VAL A 111 -6.84 -14.40 2.63
CA VAL A 111 -8.27 -14.37 2.88
C VAL A 111 -8.58 -15.35 4.00
N ILE A 112 -9.13 -14.85 5.12
CA ILE A 112 -9.44 -15.67 6.29
C ILE A 112 -10.92 -16.01 6.41
N SER A 113 -11.80 -15.24 5.77
CA SER A 113 -13.21 -15.61 5.62
C SER A 113 -13.88 -14.82 4.51
N LYS A 114 -14.94 -15.41 3.95
CA LYS A 114 -15.84 -14.82 2.96
C LYS A 114 -17.27 -15.21 3.29
N HIS A 115 -18.10 -14.24 3.63
CA HIS A 115 -19.50 -14.46 4.00
C HIS A 115 -20.41 -13.65 3.09
N THR A 116 -21.53 -14.25 2.68
CA THR A 116 -22.55 -13.55 1.93
C THR A 116 -23.22 -12.50 2.82
N LEU A 117 -23.43 -11.30 2.26
CA LEU A 117 -24.15 -10.19 2.85
C LEU A 117 -25.15 -9.70 1.80
N ASP A 118 -26.36 -10.26 1.80
CA ASP A 118 -27.35 -10.10 0.74
C ASP A 118 -26.76 -10.46 -0.64
N GLU A 119 -26.67 -9.50 -1.57
CA GLU A 119 -26.04 -9.68 -2.88
C GLU A 119 -24.52 -9.38 -2.86
N ALA A 120 -24.01 -8.84 -1.75
CA ALA A 120 -22.60 -8.54 -1.55
C ALA A 120 -21.88 -9.68 -0.79
N TYR A 121 -20.57 -9.54 -0.64
CA TYR A 121 -19.77 -10.39 0.23
C TYR A 121 -18.92 -9.57 1.18
N ASP A 122 -18.96 -9.95 2.45
CA ASP A 122 -17.99 -9.52 3.45
C ASP A 122 -16.78 -10.45 3.41
N ILE A 123 -15.61 -9.87 3.15
CA ILE A 123 -14.35 -10.60 3.04
C ILE A 123 -13.39 -10.06 4.08
N TRP A 124 -12.84 -10.96 4.88
CA TRP A 124 -11.79 -10.65 5.84
C TRP A 124 -10.45 -11.12 5.32
N ILE A 125 -9.47 -10.21 5.36
CA ILE A 125 -8.11 -10.49 4.90
C ILE A 125 -7.17 -10.21 6.06
N LYS A 126 -6.32 -11.19 6.36
CA LYS A 126 -5.16 -11.02 7.23
C LYS A 126 -4.02 -10.39 6.43
N ALA A 127 -3.50 -9.26 6.93
CA ALA A 127 -2.35 -8.57 6.35
C ALA A 127 -1.07 -8.85 7.17
N PRO A 128 0.11 -8.75 6.55
CA PRO A 128 1.37 -8.65 7.29
C PRO A 128 1.35 -7.45 8.26
N ASN A 129 1.91 -7.62 9.47
CA ASN A 129 1.84 -6.62 10.53
C ASN A 129 2.45 -5.27 10.13
N GLU A 130 3.51 -5.32 9.30
CA GLU A 130 4.17 -4.16 8.75
C GLU A 130 3.27 -3.32 7.83
N LEU A 131 2.25 -3.92 7.21
CA LEU A 131 1.33 -3.19 6.33
C LEU A 131 0.17 -2.55 7.09
N LEU A 132 -0.20 -3.09 8.27
CA LEU A 132 -1.37 -2.63 9.04
C LEU A 132 -1.36 -1.14 9.35
N ARG A 133 -0.18 -0.54 9.57
CA ARG A 133 -0.04 0.90 9.86
C ARG A 133 -0.44 1.81 8.68
N TYR A 134 -0.53 1.27 7.48
CA TYR A 134 -0.95 1.98 6.27
C TYR A 134 -2.41 1.69 5.88
N ILE A 135 -3.07 0.79 6.60
CA ILE A 135 -4.46 0.41 6.35
C ILE A 135 -5.32 1.12 7.39
N ALA A 136 -6.24 1.96 6.94
CA ALA A 136 -7.13 2.73 7.80
C ALA A 136 -8.60 2.39 7.51
N PRO A 137 -9.49 2.34 8.53
CA PRO A 137 -10.93 2.24 8.28
C PRO A 137 -11.40 3.42 7.43
N LYS A 138 -12.24 3.13 6.44
CA LYS A 138 -12.69 4.04 5.37
C LYS A 138 -11.59 4.55 4.43
N GLY A 139 -10.36 4.04 4.57
CA GLY A 139 -9.27 4.26 3.62
C GLY A 139 -9.36 3.32 2.41
N SER A 140 -8.54 3.62 1.41
CA SER A 140 -8.38 2.81 0.21
C SER A 140 -7.28 1.77 0.35
N ILE A 141 -7.46 0.64 -0.31
CA ILE A 141 -6.44 -0.40 -0.49
C ILE A 141 -6.67 -1.07 -1.83
N ALA A 142 -5.60 -1.50 -2.51
CA ALA A 142 -5.72 -2.36 -3.67
C ALA A 142 -5.46 -3.83 -3.29
N VAL A 143 -6.42 -4.71 -3.59
CA VAL A 143 -6.31 -6.16 -3.39
C VAL A 143 -6.37 -6.87 -4.73
N ASP A 144 -5.32 -7.58 -5.13
CA ASP A 144 -5.16 -8.11 -6.50
C ASP A 144 -5.41 -7.03 -7.57
N GLY A 145 -4.99 -5.79 -7.28
CA GLY A 145 -5.20 -4.63 -8.15
C GLY A 145 -6.61 -4.05 -8.13
N VAL A 146 -7.53 -4.58 -7.32
CA VAL A 146 -8.89 -4.03 -7.17
C VAL A 146 -8.87 -2.96 -6.09
N SER A 147 -9.20 -1.72 -6.45
CA SER A 147 -9.40 -0.61 -5.52
C SER A 147 -10.64 -0.86 -4.66
N LEU A 148 -10.46 -0.96 -3.35
CA LEU A 148 -11.51 -1.28 -2.40
C LEU A 148 -11.43 -0.37 -1.17
N THR A 149 -12.57 -0.21 -0.49
CA THR A 149 -12.67 0.55 0.75
C THR A 149 -12.58 -0.38 1.94
N VAL A 150 -11.66 -0.10 2.85
CA VAL A 150 -11.54 -0.83 4.13
C VAL A 150 -12.74 -0.46 5.01
N ASN A 151 -13.56 -1.42 5.39
CA ASN A 151 -14.74 -1.16 6.22
C ASN A 151 -14.41 -1.16 7.71
N GLU A 152 -13.52 -2.06 8.13
CA GLU A 152 -13.22 -2.35 9.53
C GLU A 152 -11.84 -2.98 9.66
N ILE A 153 -11.20 -2.80 10.82
CA ILE A 153 -9.94 -3.46 11.18
C ILE A 153 -10.12 -4.13 12.55
N LYS A 154 -9.69 -5.38 12.66
CA LYS A 154 -9.66 -6.16 13.90
C LYS A 154 -8.34 -6.92 13.99
N GLY A 155 -7.48 -6.55 14.93
CA GLY A 155 -6.16 -7.16 15.07
C GLY A 155 -5.32 -6.98 13.80
N ASP A 156 -4.87 -8.10 13.22
CA ASP A 156 -4.10 -8.15 11.98
C ASP A 156 -4.96 -8.35 10.72
N CYS A 157 -6.28 -8.20 10.86
CA CYS A 157 -7.24 -8.44 9.80
C CYS A 157 -8.04 -7.16 9.48
N PHE A 158 -8.42 -7.02 8.22
CA PHE A 158 -9.30 -5.96 7.76
C PHE A 158 -10.44 -6.53 6.92
N ARG A 159 -11.59 -5.85 6.95
CA ARG A 159 -12.81 -6.25 6.23
C ARG A 159 -13.05 -5.38 5.02
N LEU A 160 -13.49 -6.01 3.95
CA LEU A 160 -13.94 -5.40 2.70
C LEU A 160 -15.34 -5.91 2.38
N THR A 161 -16.13 -5.09 1.68
CA THR A 161 -17.41 -5.50 1.11
C THR A 161 -17.32 -5.44 -0.42
N LEU A 162 -17.51 -6.57 -1.08
CA LEU A 162 -17.51 -6.66 -2.55
C LEU A 162 -18.94 -6.69 -3.08
N ILE A 163 -19.31 -5.65 -3.83
CA ILE A 163 -20.64 -5.50 -4.44
C ILE A 163 -20.78 -6.35 -5.72
N PRO A 164 -22.01 -6.69 -6.15
CA PRO A 164 -22.24 -7.55 -7.32
C PRO A 164 -21.50 -7.14 -8.60
N HIS A 165 -21.44 -5.83 -8.85
CA HIS A 165 -20.73 -5.30 -10.01
C HIS A 165 -19.24 -5.65 -9.97
N THR A 166 -18.57 -5.43 -8.85
CA THR A 166 -17.15 -5.79 -8.69
C THR A 166 -16.95 -7.30 -8.81
N GLN A 167 -17.81 -8.10 -8.15
CA GLN A 167 -17.74 -9.57 -8.20
C GLN A 167 -17.73 -10.10 -9.65
N SER A 168 -18.49 -9.47 -10.54
CA SER A 168 -18.65 -9.92 -11.93
C SER A 168 -17.50 -9.50 -12.86
N ASN A 169 -16.65 -8.55 -12.42
CA ASN A 169 -15.61 -7.93 -13.24
C ASN A 169 -14.18 -8.24 -12.77
N VAL A 170 -14.03 -9.00 -11.68
CA VAL A 170 -12.73 -9.36 -11.11
C VAL A 170 -12.58 -10.88 -11.00
N ASN A 171 -11.38 -11.35 -10.68
CA ASN A 171 -11.03 -12.72 -10.36
C ASN A 171 -11.68 -13.20 -9.04
N PHE A 172 -12.99 -13.10 -8.90
CA PHE A 172 -13.71 -13.25 -7.63
C PHE A 172 -13.47 -14.57 -6.87
N GLU A 173 -13.12 -15.64 -7.60
CA GLU A 173 -12.71 -16.93 -7.05
C GLU A 173 -11.43 -16.84 -6.19
N ASN A 174 -10.56 -15.85 -6.42
CA ASN A 174 -9.37 -15.60 -5.61
C ASN A 174 -9.73 -15.13 -4.20
N PHE A 175 -10.94 -14.65 -3.94
CA PHE A 175 -11.37 -14.19 -2.62
C PHE A 175 -11.95 -15.30 -1.73
N ASN A 176 -11.68 -16.57 -2.02
CA ASN A 176 -12.09 -17.69 -1.15
C ASN A 176 -11.13 -17.86 0.03
N GLU A 177 -11.65 -18.39 1.15
CA GLU A 177 -10.85 -18.63 2.35
C GLU A 177 -9.61 -19.49 2.07
N GLY A 178 -8.47 -19.09 2.66
CA GLY A 178 -7.16 -19.71 2.47
C GLY A 178 -6.37 -19.17 1.27
N ASN A 179 -7.02 -18.49 0.32
CA ASN A 179 -6.31 -17.92 -0.82
C ASN A 179 -5.41 -16.75 -0.42
N LYS A 180 -4.32 -16.61 -1.16
CA LYS A 180 -3.38 -15.49 -1.06
C LYS A 180 -3.72 -14.42 -2.08
N VAL A 181 -3.59 -13.16 -1.68
CA VAL A 181 -3.87 -12.00 -2.52
C VAL A 181 -2.75 -10.97 -2.41
N ASN A 182 -2.48 -10.25 -3.49
CA ASN A 182 -1.53 -9.14 -3.49
C ASN A 182 -2.17 -7.94 -2.78
N LEU A 183 -1.41 -7.27 -1.91
CA LEU A 183 -1.83 -6.06 -1.20
C LEU A 183 -0.94 -4.89 -1.61
N GLU A 184 -1.55 -3.80 -2.05
CA GLU A 184 -0.90 -2.50 -2.19
C GLU A 184 -1.65 -1.48 -1.34
N CYS A 185 -0.93 -0.85 -0.41
CA CYS A 185 -1.48 0.19 0.45
C CYS A 185 -1.56 1.51 -0.31
N ASP A 186 -2.46 2.40 0.13
CA ASP A 186 -2.55 3.74 -0.45
C ASP A 186 -1.20 4.47 -0.35
N VAL A 187 -0.69 4.91 -1.51
CA VAL A 187 0.58 5.62 -1.63
C VAL A 187 0.65 6.86 -0.73
N LEU A 188 -0.50 7.49 -0.44
CA LEU A 188 -0.59 8.62 0.46
C LEU A 188 -0.12 8.27 1.87
N ALA A 189 -0.47 7.08 2.38
CA ALA A 189 -0.06 6.64 3.71
C ALA A 189 1.47 6.52 3.82
N ARG A 190 2.12 6.03 2.77
CA ARG A 190 3.58 5.89 2.69
C ARG A 190 4.28 7.26 2.74
N TYR A 191 3.79 8.23 1.97
CA TYR A 191 4.38 9.58 1.96
C TYR A 191 4.11 10.36 3.25
N LEU A 192 2.94 10.17 3.87
CA LEU A 192 2.64 10.76 5.18
C LEU A 192 3.59 10.23 6.25
N GLU A 193 3.79 8.92 6.33
CA GLU A 193 4.77 8.34 7.26
C GLU A 193 6.18 8.88 7.00
N ARG A 194 6.60 8.93 5.72
CA ARG A 194 7.92 9.47 5.36
C ARG A 194 8.07 10.92 5.82
N LEU A 195 7.03 11.75 5.68
CA LEU A 195 7.06 13.15 6.12
C LEU A 195 7.22 13.26 7.64
N PHE A 196 6.45 12.49 8.42
CA PHE A 196 6.54 12.49 9.88
C PHE A 196 7.88 11.95 10.40
N THR A 197 8.39 10.87 9.79
CA THR A 197 9.66 10.24 10.22
C THR A 197 10.90 11.00 9.76
N ALA A 198 10.87 11.63 8.58
CA ALA A 198 11.95 12.50 8.11
C ALA A 198 12.08 13.77 8.94
N GLY A 199 10.94 14.37 9.37
CA GLY A 199 10.93 15.57 10.20
C GLY A 199 11.41 15.34 11.64
N ALA A 200 11.15 14.15 12.20
CA ALA A 200 11.57 13.79 13.56
C ALA A 200 13.10 13.69 13.73
N GLY A 201 13.85 13.46 12.64
CA GLY A 201 15.32 13.48 12.65
C GLY A 201 15.94 14.89 12.69
N SER A 202 15.17 15.92 12.35
CA SER A 202 15.67 17.29 12.14
C SER A 202 15.54 18.20 13.37
N ILE A 203 14.62 17.87 14.29
CA ILE A 203 14.29 18.71 15.47
C ILE A 203 15.21 18.50 16.67
N ASN A 204 16.02 17.45 16.70
CA ASN A 204 16.94 17.16 17.82
C ASN A 204 18.37 17.68 17.62
N ALA A 205 18.70 18.26 16.47
CA ALA A 205 20.06 18.78 16.20
C ALA A 205 20.27 20.25 16.63
N GLY A 206 19.23 20.96 17.07
CA GLY A 206 19.26 22.41 17.28
C GLY A 206 19.49 22.92 18.71
N THR A 207 19.56 22.06 19.73
CA THR A 207 19.60 22.50 21.15
C THR A 207 20.90 22.23 21.90
N GLN A 208 21.96 21.75 21.24
CA GLN A 208 23.27 21.57 21.88
C GLN A 208 24.40 22.27 21.12
N SER A 209 24.40 23.61 21.03
CA SER A 209 25.64 24.35 20.70
C SER A 209 25.54 25.86 20.94
N LEU A 210 25.18 26.31 22.15
CA LEU A 210 25.40 27.70 22.58
C LEU A 210 25.72 27.75 24.09
N ALA A 211 26.72 26.99 24.53
CA ALA A 211 27.31 27.15 25.86
C ALA A 211 28.72 26.59 25.87
N LYS A 212 29.63 27.22 25.12
CA LYS A 212 31.08 27.18 25.30
C LYS A 212 31.69 28.04 24.20
N ASP A 213 31.88 29.31 24.51
CA ASP A 213 33.11 30.04 24.19
C ASP A 213 33.03 31.45 24.78
N GLY A 214 33.91 31.69 25.75
CA GLY A 214 33.95 32.91 26.55
C GLY A 214 34.87 32.74 27.75
N ALA A 215 36.12 32.41 27.49
CA ALA A 215 37.18 32.30 28.50
C ALA A 215 37.57 33.68 29.06
N MET A 216 37.75 33.80 30.38
CA MET A 216 38.89 34.54 30.93
C MET A 216 39.22 34.10 32.37
N LYS A 217 40.52 33.89 32.59
CA LYS A 217 41.17 33.43 33.82
C LYS A 217 41.15 34.50 34.92
N GLY A 218 41.12 34.11 36.19
CA GLY A 218 41.61 34.97 37.27
C GLY A 218 41.17 34.61 38.70
N HIS A 219 42.05 33.92 39.42
CA HIS A 219 42.31 34.03 40.87
C HIS A 219 41.30 33.52 41.94
N THR A 220 41.93 32.83 42.90
CA THR A 220 41.50 32.23 44.17
C THR A 220 40.72 33.13 45.13
N THR A 221 39.76 32.57 45.88
CA THR A 221 39.78 32.43 47.36
C THR A 221 38.52 31.72 47.91
N ASN A 222 38.70 31.06 49.05
CA ASN A 222 37.75 30.33 49.90
C ASN A 222 36.42 31.03 50.22
N SER A 223 35.32 30.26 50.38
CA SER A 223 34.62 30.10 51.68
C SER A 223 33.31 29.28 51.59
N LYS A 224 33.23 28.24 52.43
CA LYS A 224 32.13 27.76 53.30
C LYS A 224 30.63 27.96 52.93
N GLN A 225 29.93 26.83 53.10
CA GLN A 225 28.65 26.61 53.83
C GLN A 225 27.27 26.93 53.20
N ASN A 226 26.42 25.89 53.39
CA ASN A 226 24.99 25.90 53.76
C ASN A 226 23.90 26.14 52.71
N ASN A 227 23.22 25.03 52.38
CA ASN A 227 21.83 24.70 52.68
C ASN A 227 20.69 25.74 52.53
N LEU A 228 19.62 25.21 51.91
CA LEU A 228 18.18 25.53 52.00
C LEU A 228 17.65 26.80 51.31
N SER A 229 16.86 26.62 50.23
CA SER A 229 15.39 26.47 50.28
C SER A 229 14.66 27.04 49.06
N ASN A 230 13.55 26.36 48.71
CA ASN A 230 12.38 26.83 47.94
C ASN A 230 12.55 27.14 46.44
N SER A 231 11.62 26.83 45.54
CA SER A 231 10.32 26.16 45.59
C SER A 231 9.76 26.05 44.15
N LYS A 232 8.73 25.22 43.96
CA LYS A 232 7.77 25.14 42.81
C LYS A 232 8.24 24.27 41.63
N SER A 233 7.76 23.03 41.51
CA SER A 233 6.43 22.61 41.00
C SER A 233 6.30 22.84 39.49
N TYR A 234 6.20 21.76 38.70
CA TYR A 234 4.98 21.44 37.96
C TYR A 234 4.96 19.96 37.54
N LYS A 235 3.83 19.33 37.84
CA LYS A 235 3.49 17.94 37.52
C LYS A 235 3.37 17.75 36.01
N SER A 236 3.90 16.63 35.53
CA SER A 236 3.54 16.04 34.24
C SER A 236 2.09 15.55 34.32
N SER A 237 1.21 16.10 33.49
CA SER A 237 -0.15 15.61 33.29
C SER A 237 -0.48 15.60 31.81
N ALA A 238 -0.99 14.46 31.38
CA ALA A 238 -1.62 14.13 30.11
C ALA A 238 -2.19 15.34 29.35
N ILE A 239 -1.75 15.52 28.11
CA ILE A 239 -2.45 16.36 27.14
C ILE A 239 -3.49 15.48 26.46
N THR A 240 -4.71 15.62 26.94
CA THR A 240 -5.94 15.16 26.29
C THR A 240 -6.12 15.92 24.99
N MET A 241 -6.23 15.16 23.90
CA MET A 241 -6.55 15.61 22.55
C MET A 241 -8.02 16.08 22.51
N SER A 242 -8.29 17.35 22.83
CA SER A 242 -9.66 17.92 22.72
C SER A 242 -9.74 19.43 22.46
N ALA A 243 -8.71 20.08 21.92
CA ALA A 243 -8.73 21.54 21.74
C ALA A 243 -8.39 22.01 20.31
N LEU A 244 -8.93 21.34 19.30
CA LEU A 244 -8.80 21.79 17.90
C LEU A 244 -10.12 21.67 17.11
N LEU A 245 -11.24 22.12 17.68
CA LEU A 245 -12.53 22.15 16.96
C LEU A 245 -13.48 23.32 17.32
N MET A 246 -12.99 24.40 17.92
CA MET A 246 -13.82 25.60 18.10
C MET A 246 -12.99 26.86 17.89
N ASN A 247 -13.01 27.39 16.67
CA ASN A 247 -13.05 28.83 16.37
C ASN A 247 -13.04 29.06 14.86
N GLY A 248 -14.20 28.87 14.24
CA GLY A 248 -14.39 29.22 12.83
C GLY A 248 -15.84 29.14 12.43
N PHE A 249 -16.71 29.96 13.05
CA PHE A 249 -17.94 30.49 12.45
C PHE A 249 -18.47 31.63 13.34
N LYS A 250 -18.27 32.87 12.89
CA LYS A 250 -19.15 34.01 13.11
C LYS A 250 -19.31 34.71 11.77
#